data_AF-A0A958YJ46-F1
#
_entry.id   AF-A0A958YJ46-F1
#
_cell.length_a   1.000
_cell.length_b   1.000
_cell.length_c   1.000
_cell.angle_alpha   90.00
_cell.angle_beta   90.00
_cell.angle_gamma   90.00
#
_symmetry.space_group_name_H-M   'P 1'
#
loop_
_entity.id
_entity.type
_entity.pdbx_description
1 polymer ?
#
loop_
_entity_poly.entity_id
_entity_poly.type
_entity_poly.pdbx_seq_one_letter_code
_entity_poly.pdbx_strand_id
1 'polypeptide(L)' 'CELQKMYFLPEARGKGLGMLMMTKCLEKAKAFGFEQCYLETLPYMKAATKLYAKAGFESLKQPLGDTGHYSCNVWMLKKL' A
#
# COMPACT_ATOMS: atom_id res chain seq x y z
N CYS A 1 -9.22 6.21 -1.93
CA CYS A 1 -8.23 6.75 -0.97
C CYS A 1 -6.82 6.40 -1.41
N GLU A 2 -5.81 7.00 -0.78
CA GLU A 2 -4.40 6.64 -0.95
C GLU A 2 -3.82 6.17 0.39
N LEU A 3 -3.03 5.10 0.36
CA LEU A 3 -2.30 4.60 1.50
C LEU A 3 -0.85 5.08 1.44
N GLN A 4 -0.47 5.93 2.39
CA GLN A 4 0.85 6.53 2.46
C GLN A 4 1.56 6.16 3.77
N LYS A 5 2.90 6.14 3.73
CA LYS A 5 3.78 6.14 4.92
C LYS A 5 3.48 5.02 5.93
N MET A 6 3.77 3.77 5.55
CA MET A 6 3.72 2.63 6.46
C MET A 6 5.14 2.21 6.89
N TYR A 7 5.46 2.41 8.16
CA TYR A 7 6.77 2.10 8.71
C TYR A 7 6.67 1.27 9.99
N PHE A 8 7.61 0.35 10.15
CA PHE A 8 7.78 -0.42 11.38
C PHE A 8 9.23 -0.37 11.82
N LEU A 9 9.42 -0.19 13.13
CA LEU A 9 10.71 -0.39 13.79
C LEU A 9 11.25 -1.80 13.49
N PRO A 10 12.57 -2.00 13.37
CA PRO A 10 13.15 -3.31 13.08
C PRO A 10 12.63 -4.44 13.98
N GLU A 11 12.46 -4.16 15.27
CA GLU A 11 12.04 -5.11 16.32
C GLU A 11 10.56 -5.52 16.20
N ALA A 12 9.77 -4.76 15.42
CA ALA A 12 8.37 -5.03 15.14
C ALA A 12 8.15 -5.83 13.84
N ARG A 13 9.19 -5.97 12.99
CA ARG A 13 9.10 -6.66 11.69
C ARG A 13 9.04 -8.18 11.88
N GLY A 14 8.53 -8.88 10.87
CA GLY A 14 8.45 -10.35 10.88
C GLY A 14 7.34 -10.94 11.78
N LYS A 15 6.59 -10.11 12.52
CA LYS A 15 5.53 -10.53 13.47
C LYS A 15 4.11 -10.47 12.89
N GLY A 16 3.95 -10.30 11.58
CA GLY A 16 2.64 -10.18 10.92
C GLY A 16 1.94 -8.81 11.08
N LEU A 17 2.54 -7.87 11.83
CA LEU A 17 1.95 -6.55 12.12
C LEU A 17 1.67 -5.71 10.86
N GLY A 18 2.48 -5.85 9.80
CA GLY A 18 2.24 -5.17 8.54
C GLY A 18 0.92 -5.56 7.88
N MET A 19 0.57 -6.85 7.90
CA MET A 19 -0.71 -7.31 7.36
C MET A 19 -1.88 -6.85 8.23
N LEU A 20 -1.73 -6.96 9.56
CA LEU A 20 -2.76 -6.50 10.49
C LEU A 20 -3.08 -5.01 10.31
N MET A 21 -2.06 -4.17 10.17
CA MET A 21 -2.24 -2.73 9.94
C MET A 21 -2.87 -2.46 8.57
N MET A 22 -2.42 -3.14 7.52
CA MET A 22 -3.00 -3.03 6.19
C MET A 22 -4.49 -3.35 6.19
N THR A 23 -4.89 -4.48 6.77
CA THR A 23 -6.30 -4.89 6.87
C THR A 23 -7.13 -3.81 7.56
N LYS A 24 -6.68 -3.30 8.71
CA LYS A 24 -7.37 -2.23 9.44
C LYS A 24 -7.54 -0.95 8.61
N CYS A 25 -6.51 -0.54 7.88
CA CYS A 25 -6.57 0.63 7.01
C CYS A 25 -7.59 0.43 5.88
N LEU A 26 -7.59 -0.74 5.23
CA LEU A 26 -8.49 -1.06 4.12
C LEU A 26 -9.95 -1.16 4.59
N GLU A 27 -10.20 -1.80 5.73
CA GLU A 27 -11.53 -1.86 6.35
C GLU A 27 -12.06 -0.45 6.67
N LYS A 28 -11.20 0.42 7.21
CA LYS A 28 -11.59 1.80 7.49
C LYS A 28 -11.86 2.59 6.21
N ALA A 29 -11.07 2.37 5.16
CA ALA A 29 -11.30 2.99 3.86
C ALA A 29 -12.66 2.58 3.27
N LYS A 30 -13.03 1.30 3.35
CA LYS A 30 -14.37 0.82 2.96
C LYS A 30 -15.46 1.50 3.77
N ALA A 31 -15.29 1.57 5.09
CA ALA A 31 -16.27 2.21 5.98
C ALA A 31 -16.45 3.71 5.71
N PHE A 32 -15.43 4.37 5.13
CA PHE A 32 -15.51 5.76 4.67
C PHE A 32 -16.10 5.91 3.26
N GLY A 33 -16.52 4.83 2.61
CA GLY A 33 -17.14 4.86 1.29
C GLY A 33 -16.15 4.94 0.13
N PHE A 34 -14.86 4.65 0.35
CA PHE A 34 -13.90 4.57 -0.76
C PHE A 34 -14.06 3.25 -1.51
N GLU A 35 -14.06 3.32 -2.84
CA GLU A 35 -14.16 2.15 -3.72
C GLU A 35 -12.80 1.55 -4.09
N GLN A 36 -11.74 2.34 -3.96
CA GLN A 36 -10.39 1.97 -4.36
C GLN A 36 -9.36 2.52 -3.38
N CYS A 37 -8.28 1.77 -3.19
CA CYS A 37 -7.10 2.16 -2.43
C CYS A 37 -5.87 2.13 -3.34
N TYR A 38 -5.21 3.26 -3.48
CA TYR A 38 -3.99 3.42 -4.27
C TYR A 38 -2.76 3.52 -3.37
N LEU A 39 -1.61 3.07 -3.85
CA LEU A 39 -0.32 3.31 -3.21
C LEU A 39 0.81 3.42 -4.21
N GLU A 40 1.89 4.06 -3.75
CA GLU A 40 3.15 4.15 -4.46
C GLU A 40 4.30 3.68 -3.59
N THR A 41 5.30 3.05 -4.21
CA THR A 41 6.48 2.58 -3.49
C THR A 41 7.72 2.50 -4.37
N LEU A 42 8.83 2.16 -3.74
CA LEU A 42 10.14 2.03 -4.37
C LEU A 42 10.42 0.55 -4.70
N PRO A 43 11.03 0.24 -5.86
CA PRO A 43 11.21 -1.13 -6.35
C PRO A 43 12.14 -1.96 -5.46
N TYR A 44 13.04 -1.30 -4.73
CA TYR A 44 13.92 -1.97 -3.77
C TYR A 44 13.24 -2.30 -2.44
N MET A 45 12.04 -1.79 -2.15
CA MET A 45 11.26 -2.13 -0.95
C MET A 45 10.52 -3.47 -1.12
N LYS A 46 11.28 -4.54 -1.43
CA LYS A 46 10.76 -5.88 -1.76
C LYS A 46 9.83 -6.48 -0.70
N ALA A 47 10.04 -6.17 0.57
CA ALA A 47 9.17 -6.64 1.65
C ALA A 47 7.79 -5.95 1.63
N ALA A 48 7.77 -4.65 1.34
CA ALA A 48 6.55 -3.87 1.22
C ALA A 48 5.75 -4.27 -0.02
N THR A 49 6.40 -4.39 -1.19
CA THR A 49 5.73 -4.83 -2.42
C THR A 49 5.09 -6.22 -2.27
N LYS A 50 5.78 -7.16 -1.62
CA LYS A 50 5.21 -8.48 -1.28
C LYS A 50 4.03 -8.38 -0.31
N LEU A 51 4.09 -7.49 0.68
CA LEU A 51 2.99 -7.25 1.61
C LEU A 51 1.75 -6.71 0.87
N TYR A 52 1.92 -5.72 0.00
CA TYR A 52 0.84 -5.11 -0.78
C TYR A 52 0.20 -6.13 -1.73
N ALA A 53 1.01 -6.89 -2.46
CA ALA A 53 0.52 -7.97 -3.33
C ALA A 53 -0.29 -9.01 -2.52
N LYS A 54 0.19 -9.42 -1.34
CA LYS A 54 -0.55 -10.33 -0.44
C LYS A 54 -1.84 -9.73 0.10
N ALA A 55 -1.91 -8.42 0.29
CA ALA A 55 -3.13 -7.71 0.65
C ALA A 55 -4.10 -7.56 -0.55
N GLY A 56 -3.71 -8.03 -1.73
CA GLY A 56 -4.51 -8.01 -2.95
C GLY A 56 -4.51 -6.66 -3.65
N PHE A 57 -3.39 -5.94 -3.60
CA PHE A 57 -3.10 -4.85 -4.53
C PHE A 57 -2.51 -5.42 -5.83
N GLU A 58 -2.86 -4.79 -6.94
CA GLU A 58 -2.39 -5.13 -8.28
C GLU A 58 -1.51 -4.02 -8.82
N SER A 59 -0.43 -4.39 -9.52
CA SER A 59 0.49 -3.43 -10.12
C SER A 59 -0.16 -2.68 -11.29
N LEU A 60 0.11 -1.38 -11.36
CA LEU A 60 -0.24 -0.53 -12.50
C LEU A 60 0.99 -0.24 -13.37
N LYS A 61 0.73 0.13 -14.63
CA LYS A 61 1.79 0.51 -15.59
C LYS A 61 2.23 1.98 -15.44
N GLN A 62 1.41 2.80 -14.80
CA GLN A 62 1.61 4.24 -14.66
C GLN A 62 0.93 4.74 -13.37
N PRO A 63 1.31 5.91 -12.83
CA PRO A 63 0.67 6.47 -11.64
C PRO A 63 -0.80 6.83 -11.88
N LEU A 64 -1.57 6.87 -10.80
CA LEU A 64 -2.95 7.36 -10.84
C LEU A 64 -2.93 8.85 -10.49
N GLY A 65 -2.82 9.68 -11.52
CA GLY A 65 -2.77 11.14 -11.39
C GLY A 65 -1.39 11.69 -11.04
N ASP A 66 -1.35 12.94 -10.60
CA ASP A 66 -0.14 13.66 -10.19
C ASP A 66 -0.05 13.73 -8.66
N THR A 67 0.61 12.76 -8.06
CA THR A 67 0.68 12.58 -6.59
C THR A 67 1.89 13.27 -5.96
N GLY A 68 2.77 13.88 -6.78
CA GLY A 68 4.02 14.47 -6.31
C GLY A 68 5.11 13.46 -5.92
N HIS A 69 4.88 12.15 -6.10
CA HIS A 69 5.84 11.10 -5.76
C HIS A 69 6.78 10.76 -6.93
N TYR A 70 7.55 11.74 -7.41
CA TYR A 70 8.39 11.57 -8.60
C TYR A 70 9.50 10.50 -8.47
N SER A 71 9.85 10.11 -7.24
CA SER A 71 10.83 9.04 -6.99
C SER A 71 10.23 7.64 -6.96
N CYS A 72 8.91 7.52 -6.80
CA CYS A 72 8.22 6.23 -6.77
C CYS A 72 7.91 5.77 -8.19
N ASN A 73 8.31 4.55 -8.52
CA ASN A 73 8.11 3.94 -9.83
C ASN A 73 7.48 2.54 -9.73
N VAL A 74 6.85 2.24 -8.58
CA VAL A 74 5.94 1.11 -8.42
C VAL A 74 4.61 1.64 -7.93
N TRP A 75 3.58 1.46 -8.74
CA TRP A 75 2.22 1.92 -8.47
C TRP A 75 1.32 0.70 -8.33
N MET A 76 0.47 0.70 -7.31
CA MET A 76 -0.46 -0.41 -7.10
C MET A 76 -1.85 0.09 -6.70
N LEU A 77 -2.87 -0.63 -7.14
CA LEU A 77 -4.26 -0.31 -6.87
C LEU A 77 -4.97 -1.55 -6.32
N LYS A 78 -5.86 -1.33 -5.37
CA LYS A 78 -6.76 -2.35 -4.85
C LYS A 78 -8.19 -1.83 -4.93
N LYS A 79 -9.08 -2.62 -5.52
CA LYS A 79 -10.53 -2.42 -5.35
C LYS A 79 -10.92 -2.82 -3.92
N LEU A 80 -11.61 -1.92 -3.23
CA LEU A 80 -12.07 -2.08 -1.85
C LEU A 80 -13.43 -2.78 -1.80
#